data_AF-A0A016T8G4-F1
#
_entry.id   AF-A0A016T8G4-F1
#
_cell.length_a   1.000
_cell.length_b   1.000
_cell.length_c   1.000
_cell.angle_alpha   90.00
_cell.angle_beta   90.00
_cell.angle_gamma   90.00
#
_symmetry.space_group_name_H-M   'P 1'
#
loop_
_entity.id
_entity.type
_entity.pdbx_description
1 polymer ?
#
loop_
_entity_poly.entity_id
_entity_poly.type
_entity_poly.pdbx_seq_one_letter_code
_entity_poly.pdbx_strand_id
1 'polypeptide(L)'
;MILFQLYYPFYVLVFGFAVSVMNIAVTTLYSEIIGPRRQGTLQGVFQLAGSIGRTVAPLLTSLLYSEFGPQVPWITDILLICSTIALWILFRNKMVPLQFGSANMVRQLDGSFTD
;
A
#
# COMPACT_ATOMS: atom_id res chain seq x y z
N MET A 1 -33.47 -10.86 2.38
CA MET A 1 -32.65 -11.02 3.61
C MET A 1 -31.41 -11.88 3.40
N ILE A 2 -31.51 -13.09 2.82
CA ILE A 2 -30.35 -13.98 2.58
C ILE A 2 -29.26 -13.34 1.70
N LEU A 3 -29.63 -12.61 0.64
CA LEU A 3 -28.66 -11.91 -0.22
C LEU A 3 -27.80 -10.90 0.57
N PHE A 4 -28.41 -10.19 1.52
CA PHE A 4 -27.73 -9.18 2.34
C PHE A 4 -26.79 -9.83 3.36
N GLN A 5 -27.21 -10.94 3.96
CA GLN A 5 -26.41 -11.71 4.92
C GLN A 5 -25.22 -12.43 4.29
N LEU A 6 -25.27 -12.78 3.00
CA LEU A 6 -24.13 -13.37 2.29
C LEU A 6 -23.20 -12.31 1.72
N TYR A 7 -23.75 -11.19 1.24
CA TYR A 7 -22.99 -10.11 0.62
C TYR A 7 -22.08 -9.39 1.61
N TYR A 8 -22.59 -9.07 2.80
CA TYR A 8 -21.82 -8.37 3.83
C TYR A 8 -20.56 -9.12 4.32
N PRO A 9 -20.64 -10.40 4.73
CA PRO A 9 -19.46 -11.13 5.18
C PRO A 9 -18.49 -11.41 4.05
N PHE A 10 -18.97 -11.62 2.82
CA PHE A 10 -18.09 -11.80 1.66
C PHE A 10 -17.33 -10.51 1.33
N TYR A 11 -18.00 -9.36 1.40
CA TYR A 11 -17.36 -8.05 1.26
C TYR A 11 -16.27 -7.83 2.31
N VAL A 12 -16.59 -8.10 3.58
CA VAL A 12 -15.63 -7.97 4.70
C VAL A 12 -14.46 -8.94 4.54
N LEU A 13 -14.70 -10.17 4.08
CA LEU A 13 -13.64 -11.15 3.83
C LEU A 13 -12.68 -10.70 2.72
N VAL A 14 -13.22 -10.31 1.57
CA VAL A 14 -12.41 -9.91 0.41
C VAL A 14 -11.61 -8.65 0.72
N PHE A 15 -12.25 -7.61 1.26
CA PHE A 15 -11.55 -6.37 1.61
C PHE A 15 -10.60 -6.54 2.80
N GLY A 16 -11.01 -7.27 3.84
CA GLY A 16 -10.16 -7.53 5.02
C GLY A 16 -8.92 -8.36 4.68
N PHE A 17 -9.08 -9.37 3.82
CA PHE A 17 -7.95 -10.15 3.32
C PHE A 17 -7.03 -9.30 2.44
N ALA A 18 -7.58 -8.53 1.50
CA ALA A 18 -6.80 -7.64 0.64
C ALA A 18 -5.98 -6.62 1.44
N VAL A 19 -6.56 -6.02 2.48
CA VAL A 19 -5.86 -5.08 3.38
C VAL A 19 -4.71 -5.76 4.12
N SER A 20 -4.92 -7.00 4.60
CA SER A 20 -3.85 -7.76 5.29
C SER A 20 -2.69 -8.09 4.35
N VAL A 21 -2.99 -8.58 3.15
CA VAL A 21 -1.97 -8.87 2.13
C VAL A 21 -1.20 -7.62 1.75
N MET A 22 -1.89 -6.49 1.56
CA MET A 22 -1.26 -5.21 1.23
C MET A 22 -0.31 -4.73 2.33
N ASN A 23 -0.68 -4.88 3.60
CA ASN A 23 0.17 -4.48 4.73
C ASN A 23 1.46 -5.30 4.80
N ILE A 24 1.37 -6.62 4.54
CA ILE A 24 2.55 -7.51 4.46
C ILE A 24 3.42 -7.14 3.25
N ALA A 25 2.82 -6.86 2.09
CA ALA A 25 3.54 -6.43 0.90
C ALA A 25 4.30 -5.12 1.13
N VAL A 26 3.70 -4.14 1.80
CA VAL A 26 4.35 -2.85 2.10
C VAL A 26 5.54 -3.02 3.07
N THR A 27 5.37 -3.82 4.12
CA THR A 27 6.43 -4.07 5.12
C THR A 27 7.61 -4.86 4.55
N THR A 28 7.35 -5.83 3.66
CA THR A 28 8.39 -6.56 2.91
C THR A 28 9.13 -5.64 1.94
N LEU A 29 8.40 -4.84 1.16
CA LEU A 29 8.98 -3.86 0.22
C LEU A 29 9.92 -2.87 0.93
N TYR A 30 9.54 -2.37 2.12
CA TYR A 30 10.39 -1.48 2.91
C TYR A 30 11.64 -2.16 3.46
N SER A 31 11.54 -3.42 3.85
CA SER A 31 12.68 -4.20 4.35
C SER A 31 13.69 -4.48 3.23
N GLU A 32 13.22 -4.79 2.03
CA GLU A 32 14.03 -5.27 0.91
C GLU A 32 14.67 -4.14 0.08
N ILE A 33 13.99 -3.00 -0.12
CA ILE A 33 14.50 -1.89 -0.96
C ILE A 33 15.45 -0.95 -0.19
N ILE A 34 15.28 -0.78 1.13
CA ILE A 34 15.90 0.34 1.87
C ILE A 34 16.82 -0.11 3.02
N GLY A 35 16.62 -1.32 3.54
CA GLY A 35 17.36 -1.83 4.70
C GLY A 35 16.90 -1.24 6.06
N PRO A 36 17.26 -1.90 7.18
CA PRO A 36 16.68 -1.67 8.52
C PRO A 36 16.90 -0.27 9.10
N ARG A 37 17.78 0.54 8.51
CA ARG A 37 18.20 1.84 9.05
C ARG A 37 17.15 2.96 8.91
N ARG A 38 16.20 2.84 7.98
CA ARG A 38 15.23 3.93 7.65
C ARG A 38 13.76 3.49 7.60
N GLN A 39 13.45 2.28 8.04
CA GLN A 39 12.10 1.70 7.94
C GLN A 39 11.03 2.48 8.73
N GLY A 40 11.39 3.01 9.90
CA GLY A 40 10.46 3.77 10.76
C GLY A 40 9.97 5.09 10.14
N THR A 41 10.84 5.85 9.47
CA THR A 41 10.47 7.12 8.83
C THR A 41 9.49 6.89 7.68
N LEU A 42 9.71 5.84 6.89
CA LEU A 42 8.88 5.54 5.73
C LEU A 42 7.51 4.98 6.14
N GLN A 43 7.48 4.14 7.16
CA GLN A 43 6.24 3.70 7.80
C GLN A 43 5.47 4.89 8.41
N GLY A 44 6.18 5.87 8.99
CA GLY A 44 5.62 7.13 9.45
C GLY A 44 4.96 7.93 8.33
N VAL A 45 5.66 8.14 7.20
CA VAL A 45 5.11 8.83 6.02
C VAL A 45 3.88 8.10 5.47
N PHE A 46 3.92 6.77 5.40
CA PHE A 46 2.78 5.96 5.00
C PHE A 46 1.57 6.15 5.93
N GLN A 47 1.78 6.15 7.25
CA GLN A 47 0.71 6.40 8.23
C GLN A 47 0.15 7.83 8.14
N LEU A 48 1.00 8.83 7.88
CA LEU A 48 0.57 10.20 7.68
C LEU A 48 -0.30 10.31 6.42
N ALA A 49 0.15 9.74 5.30
CA ALA A 49 -0.63 9.71 4.06
C ALA A 49 -1.98 8.99 4.26
N GLY A 50 -1.99 7.84 4.94
CA GLY A 50 -3.22 7.12 5.26
C GLY A 50 -4.15 7.88 6.18
N SER A 51 -3.62 8.71 7.09
CA SER A 51 -4.45 9.54 7.98
C SER A 51 -5.05 10.72 7.25
N ILE A 52 -4.30 11.39 6.36
CA ILE A 52 -4.84 12.43 5.46
C ILE A 52 -5.96 11.84 4.59
N GLY A 53 -5.74 10.67 3.99
CA GLY A 53 -6.75 9.99 3.19
C GLY A 53 -8.03 9.72 3.98
N ARG A 54 -7.92 9.25 5.23
CA ARG A 54 -9.08 9.03 6.12
C ARG A 54 -9.82 10.30 6.52
N THR A 55 -9.14 11.45 6.56
CA THR A 55 -9.80 12.74 6.81
C THR A 55 -10.46 13.28 5.55
N VAL A 56 -9.84 13.12 4.38
CA VAL A 56 -10.33 13.66 3.11
C VAL A 56 -11.46 12.80 2.52
N ALA A 57 -11.42 11.47 2.72
CA ALA A 57 -12.44 10.55 2.21
C ALA A 57 -13.89 10.91 2.63
N PRO A 58 -14.22 11.06 3.92
CA PRO A 58 -15.57 11.43 4.32
C PRO A 58 -15.98 12.84 3.87
N LEU A 59 -15.03 13.76 3.72
CA LEU A 59 -15.30 15.10 3.18
C LEU A 59 -15.71 15.02 1.70
N LEU A 60 -14.94 14.32 0.88
CA LEU A 60 -15.28 14.11 -0.53
C LEU A 60 -16.59 13.35 -0.68
N THR A 61 -16.77 12.25 0.06
CA THR A 61 -17.99 11.45 0.01
C THR A 61 -19.21 12.25 0.45
N SER A 62 -19.10 13.10 1.48
CA SER A 62 -20.18 13.97 1.94
C SER A 62 -20.60 14.98 0.87
N LEU A 63 -19.63 15.63 0.21
CA LEU A 63 -19.90 16.59 -0.87
C LEU A 63 -20.56 15.91 -2.08
N LEU A 64 -20.01 14.77 -2.52
CA LEU A 64 -20.54 14.03 -3.67
C LEU A 64 -21.93 13.44 -3.40
N TYR A 65 -22.19 13.00 -2.17
CA TYR A 65 -23.50 12.49 -1.77
C TYR A 65 -24.57 13.58 -1.82
N SER A 66 -24.24 14.81 -1.42
CA SER A 66 -25.18 15.93 -1.38
C SER A 66 -25.63 16.39 -2.77
N GLU A 67 -24.77 16.31 -3.78
CA GLU A 67 -25.09 16.83 -5.12
C GLU A 67 -25.70 15.78 -6.05
N PHE A 68 -25.26 14.52 -5.98
CA PHE A 68 -25.61 13.50 -6.98
C PHE A 68 -26.32 12.25 -6.42
N GLY A 69 -26.61 12.23 -5.12
CA GLY A 69 -27.33 11.13 -4.47
C GLY A 69 -26.46 9.89 -4.21
N PRO A 70 -27.09 8.79 -3.74
CA PRO A 70 -26.40 7.66 -3.12
C PRO A 70 -25.61 6.75 -4.09
N GLN A 71 -25.71 6.96 -5.41
CA GLN A 71 -25.00 6.13 -6.39
C GLN A 71 -23.57 6.60 -6.68
N VAL A 72 -23.26 7.86 -6.44
CA VAL A 72 -21.97 8.46 -6.81
C VAL A 72 -20.79 8.01 -5.93
N PRO A 73 -20.93 7.80 -4.60
CA PRO A 73 -19.85 7.28 -3.77
C PRO A 73 -19.24 5.97 -4.29
N TRP A 74 -20.09 5.09 -4.84
CA TRP A 74 -19.67 3.81 -5.41
C TRP A 74 -18.79 3.98 -6.67
N ILE A 75 -19.10 4.97 -7.52
CA ILE A 75 -18.32 5.24 -8.72
C ILE A 75 -16.94 5.80 -8.35
N THR A 76 -16.88 6.67 -7.32
CA THR A 76 -15.60 7.17 -6.81
C THR A 76 -14.73 6.07 -6.22
N ASP A 77 -15.29 5.10 -5.48
CA ASP A 77 -14.53 3.96 -4.96
C ASP A 77 -13.98 3.10 -6.11
N ILE A 78 -14.78 2.83 -7.14
CA ILE A 78 -14.34 2.09 -8.32
C ILE A 78 -13.18 2.82 -9.01
N LEU A 79 -13.28 4.14 -9.19
CA LEU A 79 -12.19 4.96 -9.76
C LEU A 79 -10.92 4.91 -8.90
N LEU A 80 -11.05 4.97 -7.58
CA LEU A 80 -9.91 4.90 -6.66
C LEU A 80 -9.21 3.54 -6.75
N ILE A 81 -9.97 2.45 -6.80
CA ILE A 81 -9.44 1.09 -6.97
C ILE A 81 -8.78 0.95 -8.34
N CYS A 82 -9.40 1.42 -9.41
CA CYS A 82 -8.83 1.39 -10.76
C CYS A 82 -7.52 2.18 -10.85
N SER A 83 -7.46 3.38 -10.26
CA SER A 83 -6.22 4.17 -10.21
C SER A 83 -5.12 3.46 -9.43
N THR A 84 -5.46 2.83 -8.29
CA THR A 84 -4.52 2.03 -7.49
C THR A 84 -3.96 0.86 -8.29
N ILE A 85 -4.82 0.11 -9.00
CA ILE A 85 -4.41 -1.00 -9.86
C ILE A 85 -3.53 -0.49 -11.01
N ALA A 86 -3.89 0.63 -11.64
CA ALA A 86 -3.10 1.22 -12.72
C ALA A 86 -1.71 1.63 -12.24
N LEU A 87 -1.61 2.32 -11.10
CA LEU A 87 -0.34 2.63 -10.45
C LEU A 87 0.46 1.36 -10.15
N TRP A 88 -0.20 0.30 -9.67
CA TRP A 88 0.47 -0.96 -9.37
C TRP A 88 1.04 -1.64 -10.61
N ILE A 89 0.31 -1.65 -11.73
CA ILE A 89 0.76 -2.18 -13.02
C ILE A 89 1.92 -1.35 -13.58
N LEU A 90 1.87 -0.03 -13.45
CA LEU A 90 2.96 0.85 -13.89
C LEU A 90 4.23 0.68 -13.05
N PHE A 91 4.10 0.58 -11.73
CA PHE A 91 5.23 0.44 -10.81
C PHE A 91 5.76 -0.99 -10.67
N ARG A 92 5.01 -2.01 -11.12
CA ARG A 92 5.46 -3.41 -11.20
C ARG A 92 6.85 -3.56 -11.84
N ASN A 93 7.12 -2.82 -12.91
CA ASN A 93 8.40 -2.91 -13.62
C ASN A 93 9.56 -2.23 -12.86
N LYS A 94 9.26 -1.43 -11.83
CA LYS A 94 10.25 -0.68 -11.04
C LYS A 94 10.56 -1.31 -9.68
N MET A 95 9.81 -2.33 -9.26
CA MET A 95 10.04 -3.10 -8.02
C MET A 95 11.06 -4.23 -8.22
N VAL A 96 12.10 -4.01 -9.04
CA VAL A 96 13.27 -4.90 -9.08
C VAL A 96 14.21 -4.45 -7.96
N PRO A 97 14.58 -5.33 -7.01
CA PRO A 97 15.37 -4.95 -5.85
C PRO A 97 16.69 -4.32 -6.30
N LEU A 98 17.04 -3.18 -5.69
CA LEU A 98 18.38 -2.62 -5.77
C LEU A 98 19.33 -3.65 -5.17
N GLN A 99 20.04 -4.38 -6.04
CA GLN A 99 21.12 -5.28 -5.64
C GLN A 99 22.13 -4.45 -4.86
N PHE A 100 22.15 -4.61 -3.53
CA PHE A 100 23.17 -4.02 -2.69
C PHE A 100 24.51 -4.66 -3.07
N GLY A 101 25.24 -4.01 -3.97
CA GLY A 101 26.68 -4.21 -4.19
C GLY A 101 27.55 -3.95 -2.94
N SER A 102 26.93 -3.75 -1.76
CA SER A 102 27.61 -3.54 -0.48
C SER A 102 28.06 -4.84 0.20
N ALA A 103 27.50 -6.01 -0.16
CA ALA A 103 27.97 -7.30 0.37
C ALA A 103 29.39 -7.66 -0.13
N ASN A 104 29.75 -7.20 -1.33
CA ASN A 104 31.09 -7.40 -1.89
C ASN A 104 32.12 -6.43 -1.28
N MET A 105 31.70 -5.22 -0.88
CA MET A 105 32.60 -4.23 -0.29
C MET A 105 33.01 -4.61 1.14
N VAL A 106 32.11 -5.18 1.95
CA VAL A 106 32.45 -5.64 3.32
C VAL A 106 33.36 -6.88 3.27
N ARG A 107 33.15 -7.81 2.33
CA ARG A 107 34.06 -8.94 2.11
C ARG A 107 35.43 -8.53 1.59
N GLN A 108 35.52 -7.49 0.76
CA GLN A 108 36.79 -6.94 0.29
C GLN A 108 37.58 -6.24 1.40
N LEU A 109 36.89 -5.57 2.32
CA LEU A 109 37.55 -4.97 3.48
C LEU A 109 38.03 -6.04 4.47
N ASP A 110 37.20 -7.02 4.79
CA ASP A 110 37.52 -8.11 5.73
C ASP A 110 38.67 -9.00 5.23
N GLY A 111 38.73 -9.26 3.91
CA GLY A 111 39.85 -9.99 3.30
C GLY A 111 41.15 -9.20 3.13
N SER A 112 41.15 -7.87 3.34
CA SER A 112 42.37 -7.05 3.26
C SER A 112 43.09 -6.85 4.59
N PHE A 113 42.47 -7.26 5.71
CA PHE A 113 43.07 -7.19 7.05
C PHE A 113 43.72 -8.51 7.49
N THR A 114 43.68 -9.55 6.65
CA THR A 114 44.20 -10.89 6.96
C THR A 114 45.49 -11.27 6.23
N ASP A 115 46.06 -10.36 5.43
CA ASP A 115 47.40 -10.46 4.84
C ASP A 115 48.32 -9.35 5.39
#